data_AF-A0A9P5N247-F1
#
_entry.id   AF-A0A9P5N247-F1
#
_cell.length_a   1.000
_cell.length_b   1.000
_cell.length_c   1.000
_cell.angle_alpha   90.00
_cell.angle_beta   90.00
_cell.angle_gamma   90.00
#
_symmetry.space_group_name_H-M   'P 1'
#
loop_
_entity.id
_entity.type
_entity.pdbx_description
1 polymer ?
#
loop_
_entity_poly.entity_id
_entity_poly.type
_entity_poly.pdbx_seq_one_letter_code
_entity_poly.pdbx_strand_id
1 'polypeptide(L)'
;VVPSSSWNGDGLHQAAFQAQGFLEWEFPPDPNSTHHLIFNSVSGFLQRWPNTFRRNGHSIVPATIPTATILYHGRSDNRVPDVPEWFAFDFEHSYLLGIRSYYVISVQTKQALRLFAAKMKDGPMDSQDIVAWGKLQPDKYISERERIKALCDWGKPFGLDGFIRMEFDFEVMICDVADGLDVVTFLDLIPRNVTGPINHPLVDPPPGWRGSLPGYTRTRFEAHVVGSWHDLAPGETRVQLDYTGLITFYDPTLSSLVEARQGRADYIIAWKEFQQWTLRVSMQSCNLC
;
A
#
# COMPACT_ATOMS: atom_id res chain seq x y z
N VAL A 1 -50.98 40.23 58.24
CA VAL A 1 -52.23 40.33 57.47
C VAL A 1 -52.42 39.00 56.76
N VAL A 2 -53.43 38.22 57.14
CA VAL A 2 -53.86 36.94 56.52
C VAL A 2 -54.95 37.32 55.51
N PRO A 3 -55.10 36.73 54.30
CA PRO A 3 -55.72 35.40 54.17
C PRO A 3 -55.31 34.56 52.92
N SER A 4 -55.34 33.21 53.02
CA SER A 4 -56.31 32.27 52.37
C SER A 4 -56.42 32.42 50.84
N SER A 5 -56.43 31.40 49.98
CA SER A 5 -57.07 30.08 50.06
C SER A 5 -56.81 29.33 48.73
N SER A 6 -56.73 27.99 48.82
CA SER A 6 -57.21 26.97 47.86
C SER A 6 -56.87 27.06 46.36
N TRP A 7 -56.21 26.03 45.83
CA TRP A 7 -56.67 25.31 44.64
C TRP A 7 -56.25 23.82 44.72
N ASN A 8 -57.26 22.95 44.63
CA ASN A 8 -57.15 21.49 44.52
C ASN A 8 -56.91 21.10 43.06
N GLY A 9 -56.34 19.92 42.87
CA GLY A 9 -56.80 18.99 41.83
C GLY A 9 -56.00 18.95 40.53
N ASP A 10 -55.30 17.83 40.39
CA ASP A 10 -55.19 17.02 39.16
C ASP A 10 -54.51 17.61 37.93
N GLY A 11 -53.28 17.15 37.71
CA GLY A 11 -52.57 17.32 36.45
C GLY A 11 -51.20 16.66 36.51
N LEU A 12 -51.18 15.34 36.33
CA LEU A 12 -49.98 14.53 36.12
C LEU A 12 -49.08 15.14 35.04
N HIS A 13 -48.06 15.91 35.39
CA HIS A 13 -46.82 15.99 34.63
C HIS A 13 -45.69 16.33 35.61
N GLN A 14 -44.99 15.28 36.05
CA GLN A 14 -43.59 15.37 36.49
C GLN A 14 -42.79 15.96 35.32
N ALA A 15 -42.79 17.28 35.20
CA ALA A 15 -41.85 18.00 34.36
C ALA A 15 -40.54 18.13 35.13
N ALA A 16 -39.45 17.89 34.40
CA ALA A 16 -38.05 18.05 34.80
C ALA A 16 -37.45 16.88 35.60
N PHE A 17 -37.47 15.67 35.02
CA PHE A 17 -36.28 14.83 35.14
C PHE A 17 -35.21 15.37 34.19
N GLN A 18 -34.07 15.71 34.78
CA GLN A 18 -32.88 16.27 34.15
C GLN A 18 -32.40 15.37 33.00
N ALA A 19 -32.60 15.81 31.76
CA ALA A 19 -31.77 15.34 30.66
C ALA A 19 -30.45 16.10 30.75
N GLN A 20 -29.53 15.61 31.59
CA GLN A 20 -28.11 15.87 31.35
C GLN A 20 -27.81 15.31 29.97
N GLY A 21 -27.53 16.21 29.03
CA GLY A 21 -27.17 15.84 27.67
C GLY A 21 -25.91 15.00 27.70
N PHE A 22 -26.07 13.69 27.47
CA PHE A 22 -24.94 12.81 27.18
C PHE A 22 -24.21 13.40 25.98
N LEU A 23 -22.91 13.58 26.10
CA LEU A 23 -22.10 14.06 24.99
C LEU A 23 -22.02 12.93 23.96
N GLU A 24 -22.14 13.27 22.68
CA GLU A 24 -22.10 12.31 21.56
C GLU A 24 -20.87 11.38 21.59
N TRP A 25 -19.77 11.82 22.23
CA TRP A 25 -18.54 11.08 22.45
C TRP A 25 -18.62 9.95 23.50
N GLU A 26 -19.71 9.85 24.26
CA GLU A 26 -19.91 8.80 25.28
C GLU A 26 -20.48 7.50 24.69
N PHE A 27 -20.93 7.53 23.43
CA PHE A 27 -21.39 6.35 22.70
C PHE A 27 -20.26 5.79 21.83
N PRO A 28 -20.12 4.46 21.73
CA PRO A 28 -19.21 3.88 20.75
C PRO A 28 -19.60 4.33 19.34
N PRO A 29 -18.62 4.60 18.45
CA PRO A 29 -18.93 4.96 17.08
C PRO A 29 -19.76 3.84 16.42
N ASP A 30 -20.60 4.22 15.44
CA ASP A 30 -21.38 3.26 14.65
C ASP A 30 -20.46 2.12 14.19
N PRO A 31 -20.84 0.83 14.37
CA PRO A 31 -20.06 -0.30 13.90
C PRO A 31 -19.73 -0.26 12.40
N ASN A 32 -20.54 0.42 11.60
CA ASN A 32 -20.32 0.64 10.16
C ASN A 32 -19.51 1.90 9.85
N SER A 33 -19.09 2.67 10.86
CA SER A 33 -18.41 3.93 10.64
C SER A 33 -17.01 3.73 10.06
N THR A 34 -16.70 4.43 8.98
CA THR A 34 -15.48 4.20 8.19
C THR A 34 -14.44 5.30 8.36
N HIS A 35 -14.80 6.42 8.99
CA HIS A 35 -13.94 7.59 9.16
C HIS A 35 -12.58 7.23 9.78
N HIS A 36 -12.58 6.41 10.83
CA HIS A 36 -11.35 5.97 11.49
C HIS A 36 -10.43 5.15 10.56
N LEU A 37 -10.98 4.43 9.59
CA LEU A 37 -10.22 3.68 8.58
C LEU A 37 -9.56 4.61 7.55
N ILE A 38 -10.22 5.73 7.21
CA ILE A 38 -9.66 6.78 6.36
C ILE A 38 -8.48 7.46 7.09
N PHE A 39 -8.67 7.88 8.34
CA PHE A 39 -7.58 8.48 9.13
C PHE A 39 -6.40 7.52 9.32
N ASN A 40 -6.66 6.24 9.58
CA ASN A 40 -5.61 5.23 9.67
C ASN A 40 -4.88 5.03 8.33
N SER A 41 -5.59 5.08 7.20
CA SER A 41 -4.96 5.01 5.87
C SER A 41 -4.04 6.21 5.64
N VAL A 42 -4.56 7.43 5.88
CA VAL A 42 -3.81 8.68 5.71
C VAL A 42 -2.56 8.73 6.58
N SER A 43 -2.72 8.39 7.86
CA SER A 43 -1.63 8.34 8.83
C SER A 43 -0.66 7.19 8.60
N GLY A 44 -1.08 6.15 7.87
CA GLY A 44 -0.32 4.93 7.67
C GLY A 44 0.48 4.92 6.37
N PHE A 45 0.18 5.78 5.39
CA PHE A 45 0.93 5.78 4.13
C PHE A 45 2.44 5.90 4.37
N LEU A 46 3.19 5.08 3.62
CA LEU A 46 4.65 5.00 3.69
C LEU A 46 5.20 4.60 5.07
N GLN A 47 4.36 4.12 6.00
CA GLN A 47 4.82 3.53 7.27
C GLN A 47 4.56 2.02 7.29
N ARG A 48 5.59 1.23 7.50
CA ARG A 48 5.52 -0.23 7.41
C ARG A 48 4.64 -0.85 8.50
N TRP A 49 4.72 -0.39 9.74
CA TRP A 49 4.01 -1.04 10.86
C TRP A 49 2.48 -0.84 10.80
N PRO A 50 1.94 0.38 10.60
CA PRO A 50 0.53 0.56 10.28
C PRO A 50 0.10 -0.25 9.06
N ASN A 51 0.96 -0.34 8.03
CA ASN A 51 0.68 -1.10 6.82
C ASN A 51 0.63 -2.63 7.04
N THR A 52 1.33 -3.13 8.06
CA THR A 52 1.40 -4.54 8.44
C THR A 52 0.26 -4.94 9.37
N PHE A 53 -0.03 -4.11 10.37
CA PHE A 53 -1.00 -4.44 11.43
C PHE A 53 -2.44 -4.22 10.98
N ARG A 54 -2.69 -3.22 10.13
CA ARG A 54 -4.02 -2.97 9.56
C ARG A 54 -4.15 -3.68 8.21
N ARG A 55 -5.37 -4.04 7.82
CA ARG A 55 -5.62 -4.52 6.45
C ARG A 55 -5.62 -3.33 5.51
N ASN A 56 -4.51 -3.09 4.82
CA ASN A 56 -4.33 -1.94 3.93
C ASN A 56 -4.49 -2.38 2.49
N GLY A 57 -5.61 -2.01 1.87
CA GLY A 57 -5.91 -2.35 0.47
C GLY A 57 -7.09 -1.56 -0.08
N HIS A 58 -7.46 -0.49 0.62
CA HIS A 58 -8.70 0.25 0.44
C HIS A 58 -8.46 1.73 0.13
N SER A 59 -7.20 2.16 -0.01
CA SER A 59 -6.85 3.56 -0.21
C SER A 59 -5.69 3.67 -1.20
N ILE A 60 -5.74 4.72 -2.00
CA ILE A 60 -4.90 5.02 -3.14
C ILE A 60 -4.47 6.46 -2.99
N VAL A 61 -3.18 6.75 -3.07
CA VAL A 61 -2.72 8.13 -3.03
C VAL A 61 -1.73 8.35 -4.17
N PRO A 62 -1.95 9.36 -5.03
CA PRO A 62 -0.91 9.78 -5.96
C PRO A 62 0.34 10.15 -5.20
N ALA A 63 1.48 9.84 -5.78
CA ALA A 63 2.76 10.12 -5.17
C ALA A 63 3.75 10.59 -6.24
N THR A 64 4.92 10.99 -5.77
CA THR A 64 6.04 11.42 -6.59
C THR A 64 7.31 10.99 -5.90
N ILE A 65 8.17 10.26 -6.61
CA ILE A 65 9.56 10.12 -6.21
C ILE A 65 10.32 11.30 -6.82
N PRO A 66 10.98 12.15 -6.01
CA PRO A 66 11.78 13.25 -6.54
C PRO A 66 12.83 12.73 -7.51
N THR A 67 13.22 13.58 -8.47
CA THR A 67 14.40 13.30 -9.30
C THR A 67 15.62 13.13 -8.42
N ALA A 68 16.60 12.41 -8.91
CA ALA A 68 17.84 12.15 -8.20
C ALA A 68 17.76 11.13 -7.03
N THR A 69 16.60 10.50 -6.80
CA THR A 69 16.46 9.44 -5.79
C THR A 69 17.11 8.15 -6.27
N ILE A 70 17.93 7.55 -5.39
CA ILE A 70 18.57 6.26 -5.64
C ILE A 70 17.61 5.13 -5.32
N LEU A 71 17.44 4.22 -6.28
CA LEU A 71 16.73 2.96 -6.13
C LEU A 71 17.67 1.79 -6.46
N TYR A 72 17.38 0.63 -5.91
CA TYR A 72 18.21 -0.57 -6.02
C TYR A 72 17.45 -1.75 -6.60
N HIS A 73 18.08 -2.53 -7.46
CA HIS A 73 17.50 -3.76 -8.01
C HIS A 73 18.52 -4.90 -8.05
N GLY A 74 18.22 -5.99 -7.35
CA GLY A 74 19.02 -7.21 -7.37
C GLY A 74 18.70 -8.09 -8.58
N ARG A 75 19.74 -8.60 -9.25
CA ARG A 75 19.62 -9.37 -10.49
C ARG A 75 20.75 -10.37 -10.68
N SER A 76 20.59 -11.24 -11.67
CA SER A 76 21.53 -12.33 -11.99
C SER A 76 22.46 -12.04 -13.17
N ASP A 77 22.40 -10.85 -13.77
CA ASP A 77 23.24 -10.40 -14.88
C ASP A 77 23.54 -8.88 -14.77
N ASN A 78 24.40 -8.33 -15.62
CA ASN A 78 24.88 -6.95 -15.55
C ASN A 78 24.22 -6.01 -16.59
N ARG A 79 22.93 -6.21 -16.89
CA ARG A 79 22.20 -5.42 -17.90
C ARG A 79 21.19 -4.50 -17.24
N VAL A 80 20.64 -3.52 -17.95
CA VAL A 80 19.45 -2.79 -17.47
C VAL A 80 18.21 -3.61 -17.88
N PRO A 81 17.17 -3.75 -17.03
CA PRO A 81 15.92 -4.39 -17.46
C PRO A 81 15.30 -3.65 -18.65
N ASP A 82 14.80 -4.40 -19.62
CA ASP A 82 14.05 -3.92 -20.79
C ASP A 82 12.53 -4.13 -20.64
N VAL A 83 12.10 -4.54 -19.45
CA VAL A 83 10.72 -4.85 -19.08
C VAL A 83 10.39 -4.22 -17.73
N PRO A 84 9.09 -4.09 -17.39
CA PRO A 84 8.69 -3.63 -16.07
C PRO A 84 9.32 -4.46 -14.95
N GLU A 85 9.84 -3.79 -13.93
CA GLU A 85 10.67 -4.42 -12.90
C GLU A 85 10.49 -3.77 -11.52
N TRP A 86 10.78 -4.53 -10.46
CA TRP A 86 10.74 -4.04 -9.08
C TRP A 86 12.08 -3.46 -8.66
N PHE A 87 12.04 -2.34 -7.97
CA PHE A 87 13.17 -1.70 -7.32
C PHE A 87 12.83 -1.51 -5.85
N ALA A 88 13.85 -1.36 -5.01
CA ALA A 88 13.68 -1.05 -3.60
C ALA A 88 14.38 0.26 -3.29
N PHE A 89 13.88 0.95 -2.27
CA PHE A 89 14.57 2.11 -1.72
C PHE A 89 15.81 1.71 -0.91
N ASP A 90 15.76 0.54 -0.29
CA ASP A 90 16.85 0.01 0.52
C ASP A 90 17.59 -1.12 -0.20
N PHE A 91 18.91 -1.09 -0.03
CA PHE A 91 19.80 -2.02 -0.69
C PHE A 91 19.53 -3.48 -0.28
N GLU A 92 19.29 -3.73 1.00
CA GLU A 92 19.04 -5.05 1.57
C GLU A 92 17.73 -5.66 1.05
N HIS A 93 16.68 -4.83 0.88
CA HIS A 93 15.42 -5.28 0.29
C HIS A 93 15.60 -5.62 -1.20
N SER A 94 16.38 -4.82 -1.94
CA SER A 94 16.68 -5.12 -3.36
C SER A 94 17.35 -6.49 -3.56
N TYR A 95 18.04 -6.99 -2.53
CA TYR A 95 18.70 -8.28 -2.56
C TYR A 95 17.73 -9.47 -2.65
N LEU A 96 16.49 -9.28 -2.20
CA LEU A 96 15.41 -10.27 -2.31
C LEU A 96 14.78 -10.34 -3.71
N LEU A 97 14.80 -9.24 -4.45
CA LEU A 97 14.21 -9.15 -5.79
C LEU A 97 14.96 -10.02 -6.81
N GLY A 98 16.26 -10.21 -6.62
CA GLY A 98 17.06 -11.13 -7.41
C GLY A 98 16.93 -12.58 -6.94
N ILE A 99 16.48 -13.50 -7.81
CA ILE A 99 16.34 -14.94 -7.48
C ILE A 99 17.72 -15.56 -7.16
N ARG A 100 18.78 -15.06 -7.80
CA ARG A 100 20.19 -15.45 -7.61
C ARG A 100 21.04 -14.19 -7.72
N SER A 101 20.96 -13.30 -6.73
CA SER A 101 21.59 -11.99 -6.84
C SER A 101 23.12 -12.13 -6.95
N TYR A 102 23.66 -11.68 -8.09
CA TYR A 102 25.09 -11.49 -8.34
C TYR A 102 25.40 -10.01 -8.62
N TYR A 103 24.39 -9.23 -8.98
CA TYR A 103 24.54 -7.80 -9.18
C TYR A 103 23.42 -7.05 -8.48
N VAL A 104 23.74 -5.87 -7.94
CA VAL A 104 22.74 -4.83 -7.67
C VAL A 104 23.03 -3.66 -8.58
N ILE A 105 21.98 -3.18 -9.24
CA ILE A 105 22.00 -1.92 -9.97
C ILE A 105 21.49 -0.84 -9.04
N SER A 106 22.25 0.25 -8.93
CA SER A 106 21.75 1.51 -8.40
C SER A 106 21.34 2.39 -9.57
N VAL A 107 20.11 2.89 -9.51
CA VAL A 107 19.53 3.74 -10.53
C VAL A 107 18.99 5.02 -9.91
N GLN A 108 18.87 6.05 -10.73
CA GLN A 108 18.40 7.35 -10.34
C GLN A 108 17.13 7.73 -11.10
N THR A 109 16.11 8.22 -10.40
CA THR A 109 14.83 8.65 -11.00
C THR A 109 14.98 9.90 -11.86
N LYS A 110 14.45 9.83 -13.10
CA LYS A 110 14.37 10.96 -14.04
C LYS A 110 13.11 11.82 -13.84
N GLN A 111 12.04 11.26 -13.29
CA GLN A 111 10.76 11.94 -13.10
C GLN A 111 9.92 11.39 -11.95
N ALA A 112 8.83 12.10 -11.67
CA ALA A 112 7.88 11.87 -10.59
C ALA A 112 6.97 10.64 -10.82
N LEU A 113 7.22 9.53 -10.12
CA LEU A 113 6.42 8.30 -10.23
C LEU A 113 5.17 8.32 -9.32
N ARG A 114 3.99 7.80 -9.76
CA ARG A 114 2.66 7.84 -9.06
C ARG A 114 2.16 6.46 -8.60
N LEU A 115 1.80 6.24 -7.33
CA LEU A 115 2.15 4.96 -6.66
C LEU A 115 1.03 4.24 -5.84
N PHE A 116 1.11 2.91 -5.56
CA PHE A 116 -0.03 2.12 -5.02
C PHE A 116 0.22 0.72 -4.32
N ALA A 117 -0.23 0.58 -3.04
CA ALA A 117 -0.77 -0.56 -2.22
C ALA A 117 0.06 -1.79 -1.81
N ALA A 118 -0.02 -2.20 -0.53
CA ALA A 118 0.71 -3.30 0.13
C ALA A 118 0.42 -4.75 -0.35
N LYS A 119 1.36 -5.68 -0.07
CA LYS A 119 1.38 -7.08 -0.49
C LYS A 119 1.12 -8.06 0.67
N MET A 120 -0.11 -8.56 0.77
CA MET A 120 -0.49 -9.69 1.63
C MET A 120 -1.70 -10.42 1.05
N LYS A 121 -1.89 -11.68 1.42
CA LYS A 121 -3.14 -12.41 1.14
C LYS A 121 -4.30 -11.76 1.93
N ASP A 122 -5.52 -11.86 1.41
CA ASP A 122 -6.76 -11.48 2.10
C ASP A 122 -6.98 -9.96 2.29
N GLY A 123 -7.04 -9.20 1.19
CA GLY A 123 -7.51 -7.80 1.20
C GLY A 123 -6.48 -6.75 0.77
N PRO A 124 -5.20 -6.83 1.21
CA PRO A 124 -4.23 -5.78 0.86
C PRO A 124 -3.96 -5.60 -0.64
N MET A 125 -4.18 -6.65 -1.42
CA MET A 125 -4.09 -6.62 -2.89
C MET A 125 -5.35 -6.10 -3.59
N ASP A 126 -6.48 -5.91 -2.90
CA ASP A 126 -7.79 -5.66 -3.53
C ASP A 126 -7.77 -4.43 -4.42
N SER A 127 -7.19 -3.33 -3.93
CA SER A 127 -7.02 -2.12 -4.72
C SER A 127 -6.12 -2.31 -5.95
N GLN A 128 -5.03 -3.09 -5.85
CA GLN A 128 -4.19 -3.44 -7.02
C GLN A 128 -4.96 -4.30 -8.01
N ASP A 129 -5.76 -5.26 -7.54
CA ASP A 129 -6.57 -6.15 -8.38
C ASP A 129 -7.64 -5.36 -9.16
N ILE A 130 -8.32 -4.44 -8.48
CA ILE A 130 -9.34 -3.57 -9.09
C ILE A 130 -8.71 -2.67 -10.15
N VAL A 131 -7.54 -2.09 -9.89
CA VAL A 131 -6.84 -1.25 -10.86
C VAL A 131 -6.33 -2.08 -12.04
N ALA A 132 -5.70 -3.22 -11.78
CA ALA A 132 -5.11 -4.07 -12.81
C ALA A 132 -6.16 -4.78 -13.70
N TRP A 133 -7.27 -5.24 -13.11
CA TRP A 133 -8.20 -6.16 -13.78
C TRP A 133 -9.68 -5.77 -13.67
N GLY A 134 -10.01 -4.69 -12.96
CA GLY A 134 -11.40 -4.28 -12.71
C GLY A 134 -12.18 -5.24 -11.79
N LYS A 135 -11.50 -6.23 -11.19
CA LYS A 135 -12.11 -7.23 -10.32
C LYS A 135 -11.08 -7.84 -9.38
N LEU A 136 -11.55 -8.32 -8.24
CA LEU A 136 -10.72 -9.07 -7.29
C LEU A 136 -10.23 -10.38 -7.91
N GLN A 137 -8.97 -10.69 -7.66
CA GLN A 137 -8.25 -11.84 -8.17
C GLN A 137 -7.36 -12.43 -7.04
N PRO A 138 -7.96 -12.94 -5.95
CA PRO A 138 -7.21 -13.43 -4.79
C PRO A 138 -6.23 -14.55 -5.14
N ASP A 139 -6.51 -15.33 -6.17
CA ASP A 139 -5.64 -16.41 -6.65
C ASP A 139 -4.37 -15.89 -7.38
N LYS A 140 -4.37 -14.63 -7.82
CA LYS A 140 -3.24 -13.98 -8.51
C LYS A 140 -2.28 -13.25 -7.56
N TYR A 141 -2.32 -13.53 -6.27
CA TYR A 141 -1.45 -12.86 -5.28
C TYR A 141 0.05 -13.12 -5.50
N ILE A 142 0.43 -14.24 -6.14
CA ILE A 142 1.82 -14.55 -6.53
C ILE A 142 2.14 -14.24 -8.01
N SER A 143 1.14 -13.84 -8.80
CA SER A 143 1.27 -13.58 -10.23
C SER A 143 1.87 -12.20 -10.50
N GLU A 144 3.03 -11.93 -9.90
CA GLU A 144 3.66 -10.62 -9.86
C GLU A 144 3.97 -10.04 -11.25
N ARG A 145 4.51 -10.86 -12.16
CA ARG A 145 4.82 -10.46 -13.54
C ARG A 145 3.58 -10.10 -14.35
N GLU A 146 2.48 -10.83 -14.15
CA GLU A 146 1.21 -10.51 -14.80
C GLU A 146 0.64 -9.19 -14.25
N ARG A 147 0.73 -8.99 -12.93
CA ARG A 147 0.22 -7.83 -12.22
C ARG A 147 0.92 -6.54 -12.61
N ILE A 148 2.25 -6.50 -12.56
CA ILE A 148 3.00 -5.28 -12.95
C ILE A 148 2.69 -4.89 -14.39
N LYS A 149 2.57 -5.86 -15.29
CA LYS A 149 2.18 -5.59 -16.69
C LYS A 149 0.79 -4.97 -16.76
N ALA A 150 -0.20 -5.55 -16.10
CA ALA A 150 -1.57 -5.05 -16.10
C ALA A 150 -1.68 -3.64 -15.48
N LEU A 151 -0.97 -3.38 -14.38
CA LEU A 151 -0.89 -2.06 -13.76
C LEU A 151 -0.24 -1.03 -14.70
N CYS A 152 0.86 -1.39 -15.36
CA CYS A 152 1.53 -0.51 -16.32
C CYS A 152 0.69 -0.24 -17.58
N ASP A 153 0.00 -1.26 -18.11
CA ASP A 153 -0.94 -1.09 -19.22
C ASP A 153 -2.08 -0.14 -18.83
N TRP A 154 -2.60 -0.26 -17.59
CA TRP A 154 -3.63 0.62 -17.06
C TRP A 154 -3.12 2.04 -16.80
N GLY A 155 -1.89 2.20 -16.31
CA GLY A 155 -1.29 3.49 -15.98
C GLY A 155 -0.85 4.31 -17.19
N LYS A 156 -0.55 3.65 -18.32
CA LYS A 156 -0.02 4.28 -19.53
C LYS A 156 -0.87 5.46 -20.06
N PRO A 157 -2.22 5.38 -20.17
CA PRO A 157 -3.04 6.49 -20.63
C PRO A 157 -3.02 7.71 -19.69
N PHE A 158 -2.64 7.52 -18.42
CA PHE A 158 -2.56 8.58 -17.42
C PHE A 158 -1.14 9.11 -17.22
N GLY A 159 -0.17 8.61 -18.00
CA GLY A 159 1.25 8.97 -17.85
C GLY A 159 1.83 8.53 -16.51
N LEU A 160 1.46 7.35 -16.00
CA LEU A 160 2.08 6.79 -14.80
C LEU A 160 3.34 6.00 -15.17
N ASP A 161 4.42 6.24 -14.42
CA ASP A 161 5.70 5.58 -14.66
C ASP A 161 5.93 4.31 -13.83
N GLY A 162 5.10 4.08 -12.80
CA GLY A 162 5.32 3.00 -11.86
C GLY A 162 4.31 2.97 -10.73
N PHE A 163 4.54 2.13 -9.71
CA PHE A 163 3.67 1.93 -8.55
C PHE A 163 4.50 1.59 -7.29
N ILE A 164 4.26 2.19 -6.12
CA ILE A 164 4.90 1.79 -4.85
C ILE A 164 3.98 0.92 -4.06
N ARG A 165 4.52 -0.16 -3.52
CA ARG A 165 3.85 -0.97 -2.53
C ARG A 165 4.76 -1.43 -1.41
N MET A 166 4.16 -1.85 -0.31
CA MET A 166 4.87 -2.51 0.77
C MET A 166 4.92 -4.02 0.54
N GLU A 167 6.11 -4.61 0.52
CA GLU A 167 6.40 -6.05 0.52
C GLU A 167 6.99 -6.50 1.87
N PHE A 168 8.32 -6.50 1.98
CA PHE A 168 9.04 -6.53 3.27
C PHE A 168 9.28 -5.14 3.83
N ASP A 169 9.51 -4.19 2.91
CA ASP A 169 9.41 -2.75 3.08
C ASP A 169 8.87 -2.14 1.78
N PHE A 170 9.15 -0.89 1.42
CA PHE A 170 8.62 -0.26 0.22
C PHE A 170 9.43 -0.63 -1.03
N GLU A 171 8.73 -1.17 -2.02
CA GLU A 171 9.24 -1.43 -3.36
C GLU A 171 8.50 -0.57 -4.39
N VAL A 172 9.21 -0.23 -5.46
CA VAL A 172 8.76 0.54 -6.61
C VAL A 172 8.69 -0.40 -7.81
N MET A 173 7.50 -0.61 -8.35
CA MET A 173 7.28 -1.24 -9.66
C MET A 173 7.46 -0.17 -10.73
N ILE A 174 8.45 -0.29 -11.61
CA ILE A 174 8.70 0.68 -12.68
C ILE A 174 8.26 0.09 -14.01
N CYS A 175 7.51 0.86 -14.79
CA CYS A 175 6.91 0.42 -16.06
C CYS A 175 7.88 0.52 -17.24
N ASP A 176 8.64 1.61 -17.31
CA ASP A 176 9.70 1.79 -18.31
C ASP A 176 11.01 2.17 -17.60
N VAL A 177 11.91 1.20 -17.53
CA VAL A 177 13.20 1.37 -16.84
C VAL A 177 14.17 2.19 -17.70
N ALA A 178 14.12 2.06 -19.02
CA ALA A 178 15.06 2.74 -19.91
C ALA A 178 14.78 4.25 -19.97
N ASP A 179 13.49 4.62 -20.04
CA ASP A 179 13.08 6.02 -20.09
C ASP A 179 13.04 6.68 -18.71
N GLY A 180 12.70 5.93 -17.64
CA GLY A 180 12.47 6.49 -16.30
C GLY A 180 13.71 6.59 -15.40
N LEU A 181 14.80 5.89 -15.73
CA LEU A 181 15.96 5.74 -14.85
C LEU A 181 17.30 5.96 -15.53
N ASP A 182 18.26 6.52 -14.80
CA ASP A 182 19.69 6.53 -15.16
C ASP A 182 20.47 5.55 -14.30
N VAL A 183 21.33 4.74 -14.92
CA VAL A 183 22.20 3.83 -14.17
C VAL A 183 23.32 4.62 -13.51
N VAL A 184 23.45 4.45 -12.21
CA VAL A 184 24.54 5.03 -11.41
C VAL A 184 25.68 4.02 -11.30
N THR A 185 25.38 2.80 -10.85
CA THR A 185 26.40 1.75 -10.65
C THR A 185 25.85 0.35 -10.84
N PHE A 186 26.72 -0.55 -11.28
CA PHE A 186 26.57 -2.00 -11.15
C PHE A 186 27.55 -2.51 -10.10
N LEU A 187 27.04 -3.11 -9.03
CA LEU A 187 27.85 -3.70 -7.98
C LEU A 187 27.74 -5.23 -8.05
N ASP A 188 28.87 -5.91 -8.19
CA ASP A 188 28.97 -7.37 -8.07
C ASP A 188 28.87 -7.78 -6.59
N LEU A 189 27.99 -8.70 -6.27
CA LEU A 189 27.61 -9.09 -4.91
C LEU A 189 27.76 -10.59 -4.65
N ILE A 190 27.97 -10.90 -3.38
CA ILE A 190 28.22 -12.26 -2.91
C ILE A 190 26.96 -13.11 -3.08
N PRO A 191 26.95 -14.14 -3.93
CA PRO A 191 25.75 -14.86 -4.27
C PRO A 191 25.01 -15.43 -3.07
N ARG A 192 23.69 -15.44 -3.16
CA ARG A 192 22.83 -16.02 -2.13
C ARG A 192 22.71 -17.52 -2.30
N ASN A 193 22.82 -18.25 -1.20
CA ASN A 193 22.49 -19.66 -1.17
C ASN A 193 20.98 -19.81 -0.94
N VAL A 194 20.24 -20.08 -2.03
CA VAL A 194 18.79 -20.22 -2.00
C VAL A 194 18.42 -21.71 -2.07
N THR A 195 18.23 -22.34 -0.91
CA THR A 195 17.47 -23.59 -0.77
C THR A 195 15.99 -23.24 -0.63
N GLY A 196 15.33 -22.96 -1.75
CA GLY A 196 13.88 -22.73 -1.80
C GLY A 196 13.10 -24.02 -2.12
N PRO A 197 11.75 -23.97 -2.22
CA PRO A 197 10.93 -25.10 -2.69
C PRO A 197 11.21 -25.50 -4.15
N ILE A 198 12.00 -24.68 -4.87
CA ILE A 198 12.55 -24.99 -6.18
C ILE A 198 14.04 -25.30 -5.98
N ASN A 199 14.46 -26.53 -6.28
CA ASN A 199 15.86 -26.95 -6.25
C ASN A 199 16.66 -26.14 -7.29
N HIS A 200 17.20 -25.00 -6.88
CA HIS A 200 18.18 -24.29 -7.67
C HIS A 200 19.58 -24.85 -7.35
N PRO A 201 20.45 -25.08 -8.36
CA PRO A 201 21.82 -25.49 -8.12
C PRO A 201 22.54 -24.48 -7.22
N LEU A 202 23.28 -25.00 -6.24
CA LEU A 202 24.10 -24.22 -5.32
C LEU A 202 25.11 -23.40 -6.12
N VAL A 203 25.31 -22.16 -5.70
CA VAL A 203 26.31 -21.26 -6.30
C VAL A 203 27.62 -21.44 -5.55
N ASP A 204 28.71 -21.61 -6.30
CA ASP A 204 30.04 -21.67 -5.71
C ASP A 204 30.42 -20.32 -5.10
N PRO A 205 30.99 -20.29 -3.88
CA PRO A 205 31.43 -19.05 -3.29
C PRO A 205 32.58 -18.42 -4.09
N PRO A 206 32.71 -17.08 -4.09
CA PRO A 206 33.80 -16.40 -4.79
C PRO A 206 35.19 -16.88 -4.33
N PRO A 207 36.22 -16.83 -5.20
CA PRO A 207 37.58 -17.21 -4.84
C PRO A 207 38.07 -16.48 -3.57
N GLY A 208 38.58 -17.24 -2.60
CA GLY A 208 39.08 -16.69 -1.33
C GLY A 208 38.02 -16.44 -0.25
N TRP A 209 36.74 -16.70 -0.52
CA TRP A 209 35.67 -16.59 0.47
C TRP A 209 35.88 -17.58 1.63
N ARG A 210 35.76 -17.07 2.86
CA ARG A 210 35.80 -17.89 4.09
C ARG A 210 34.44 -17.84 4.77
N GLY A 211 33.85 -19.02 4.98
CA GLY A 211 32.54 -19.17 5.64
C GLY A 211 31.44 -19.57 4.67
N SER A 212 30.19 -19.59 5.15
CA SER A 212 29.02 -19.89 4.34
C SER A 212 28.53 -18.64 3.59
N LEU A 213 27.97 -18.85 2.40
CA LEU A 213 27.25 -17.80 1.68
C LEU A 213 25.99 -17.38 2.46
N PRO A 214 25.52 -16.13 2.32
CA PRO A 214 24.26 -15.69 2.91
C PRO A 214 23.11 -16.60 2.47
N GLY A 215 22.44 -17.21 3.44
CA GLY A 215 21.25 -18.02 3.19
C GLY A 215 20.00 -17.17 2.96
N TYR A 216 18.94 -17.80 2.47
CA TYR A 216 17.63 -17.18 2.27
C TYR A 216 17.08 -16.51 3.55
N THR A 217 17.14 -17.21 4.70
CA THR A 217 16.66 -16.71 5.99
C THR A 217 17.40 -15.46 6.43
N ARG A 218 18.75 -15.46 6.31
CA ARG A 218 19.56 -14.29 6.68
C ARG A 218 19.19 -13.08 5.82
N THR A 219 19.08 -13.27 4.51
CA THR A 219 18.73 -12.17 3.60
C THR A 219 17.37 -11.57 3.93
N ARG A 220 16.36 -12.42 4.21
CA ARG A 220 15.05 -11.93 4.63
C ARG A 220 15.13 -11.18 5.95
N PHE A 221 15.91 -11.67 6.90
CA PHE A 221 16.08 -10.98 8.18
C PHE A 221 16.64 -9.57 7.98
N GLU A 222 17.71 -9.39 7.21
CA GLU A 222 18.28 -8.07 6.91
C GLU A 222 17.24 -7.14 6.24
N ALA A 223 16.46 -7.65 5.28
CA ALA A 223 15.38 -6.87 4.65
C ALA A 223 14.28 -6.45 5.64
N HIS A 224 13.96 -7.27 6.65
CA HIS A 224 13.03 -6.84 7.71
C HIS A 224 13.65 -5.81 8.64
N VAL A 225 14.95 -5.91 8.92
CA VAL A 225 15.69 -4.95 9.75
C VAL A 225 15.68 -3.59 9.08
N VAL A 226 16.02 -3.50 7.79
CA VAL A 226 16.00 -2.21 7.09
C VAL A 226 14.58 -1.65 7.00
N GLY A 227 13.59 -2.48 6.72
CA GLY A 227 12.19 -2.04 6.73
C GLY A 227 11.69 -1.53 8.09
N SER A 228 12.33 -1.92 9.20
CA SER A 228 11.97 -1.40 10.51
C SER A 228 12.27 0.10 10.67
N TRP A 229 13.17 0.64 9.84
CA TRP A 229 13.45 2.08 9.82
C TRP A 229 12.24 2.88 9.32
N HIS A 230 11.32 2.23 8.62
CA HIS A 230 10.09 2.82 8.11
C HIS A 230 8.86 2.41 8.91
N ASP A 231 9.01 1.77 10.09
CA ASP A 231 7.87 1.25 10.86
C ASP A 231 6.88 2.34 11.28
N LEU A 232 7.38 3.49 11.72
CA LEU A 232 6.58 4.61 12.22
C LEU A 232 6.92 5.89 11.48
N ALA A 233 6.14 6.93 11.73
CA ALA A 233 6.39 8.27 11.20
C ALA A 233 7.86 8.69 11.43
N PRO A 234 8.53 9.24 10.40
CA PRO A 234 7.95 9.72 9.13
C PRO A 234 7.81 8.64 8.02
N GLY A 235 8.19 7.39 8.27
CA GLY A 235 8.11 6.31 7.27
C GLY A 235 9.16 6.43 6.16
N GLU A 236 8.83 5.99 4.96
CA GLU A 236 9.62 6.21 3.74
C GLU A 236 9.51 7.67 3.29
N THR A 237 10.57 8.44 3.49
CA THR A 237 10.60 9.90 3.28
C THR A 237 11.03 10.32 1.88
N ARG A 238 11.54 9.39 1.07
CA ARG A 238 11.97 9.65 -0.32
C ARG A 238 10.79 9.76 -1.29
N VAL A 239 9.56 9.65 -0.79
CA VAL A 239 8.33 9.69 -1.59
C VAL A 239 7.46 10.84 -1.09
N GLN A 240 6.98 11.65 -2.01
CA GLN A 240 6.09 12.77 -1.74
C GLN A 240 4.66 12.36 -2.08
N LEU A 241 3.78 12.36 -1.09
CA LEU A 241 2.37 12.01 -1.25
C LEU A 241 1.56 13.24 -1.61
N ASP A 242 0.67 13.11 -2.60
CA ASP A 242 -0.34 14.12 -2.92
C ASP A 242 -1.71 13.65 -2.40
N TYR A 243 -2.01 14.09 -1.17
CA TYR A 243 -3.27 13.77 -0.52
C TYR A 243 -4.51 14.39 -1.18
N THR A 244 -4.34 15.36 -2.10
CA THR A 244 -5.49 15.97 -2.79
C THR A 244 -6.16 14.99 -3.77
N GLY A 245 -5.39 14.04 -4.30
CA GLY A 245 -5.87 12.96 -5.14
C GLY A 245 -6.11 11.64 -4.40
N LEU A 246 -6.16 11.64 -3.07
CA LEU A 246 -6.45 10.45 -2.28
C LEU A 246 -7.82 9.88 -2.67
N ILE A 247 -7.85 8.61 -3.04
CA ILE A 247 -9.06 7.84 -3.27
C ILE A 247 -9.14 6.77 -2.20
N THR A 248 -10.31 6.58 -1.60
CA THR A 248 -10.53 5.51 -0.63
C THR A 248 -11.88 4.83 -0.84
N PHE A 249 -11.86 3.50 -0.79
CA PHE A 249 -13.02 2.63 -0.78
C PHE A 249 -13.81 2.74 0.55
N TYR A 250 -13.31 3.51 1.50
CA TYR A 250 -13.99 3.83 2.76
C TYR A 250 -14.86 5.09 2.70
N ASP A 251 -14.84 5.83 1.59
CA ASP A 251 -15.60 7.08 1.45
C ASP A 251 -17.11 6.82 1.64
N PRO A 252 -17.78 7.48 2.61
CA PRO A 252 -19.20 7.27 2.88
C PRO A 252 -20.11 7.73 1.72
N THR A 253 -19.63 8.62 0.85
CA THR A 253 -20.33 8.99 -0.40
C THR A 253 -20.28 7.87 -1.43
N LEU A 254 -19.31 6.95 -1.31
CA LEU A 254 -19.24 5.67 -2.00
C LEU A 254 -19.97 4.61 -1.17
N SER A 255 -21.24 4.88 -0.84
CA SER A 255 -22.14 4.01 -0.05
C SER A 255 -22.20 2.56 -0.55
N SER A 256 -21.79 2.35 -1.80
CA SER A 256 -21.71 1.08 -2.50
C SER A 256 -20.90 -0.02 -1.83
N LEU A 257 -20.02 0.35 -0.89
CA LEU A 257 -19.21 -0.63 -0.17
C LEU A 257 -19.69 -0.88 1.26
N VAL A 258 -20.67 -0.13 1.79
CA VAL A 258 -21.14 -0.31 3.16
C VAL A 258 -21.88 -1.64 3.32
N GLU A 259 -22.89 -1.93 2.50
CA GLU A 259 -23.62 -3.20 2.53
C GLU A 259 -22.72 -4.40 2.21
N ALA A 260 -21.80 -4.22 1.26
CA ALA A 260 -20.76 -5.18 0.88
C ALA A 260 -19.86 -5.63 2.05
N ARG A 261 -19.70 -4.77 3.08
CA ARG A 261 -18.87 -5.01 4.26
C ARG A 261 -19.66 -5.54 5.46
N GLN A 262 -20.99 -5.46 5.46
CA GLN A 262 -21.81 -5.88 6.60
C GLN A 262 -21.71 -7.40 6.84
N GLY A 263 -21.43 -7.78 8.10
CA GLY A 263 -21.36 -9.18 8.52
C GLY A 263 -20.15 -9.97 8.02
N ARG A 264 -19.22 -9.34 7.29
CA ARG A 264 -17.95 -9.94 6.88
C ARG A 264 -16.84 -9.49 7.83
N ALA A 265 -16.25 -10.43 8.56
CA ALA A 265 -14.98 -10.19 9.28
C ALA A 265 -13.83 -9.90 8.30
N ASP A 266 -14.00 -10.32 7.05
CA ASP A 266 -13.07 -10.15 5.95
C ASP A 266 -13.44 -8.89 5.18
N TYR A 267 -12.67 -7.83 5.43
CA TYR A 267 -12.68 -6.54 4.73
C TYR A 267 -12.21 -6.71 3.27
N ILE A 268 -12.98 -7.46 2.49
CA ILE A 268 -12.77 -7.69 1.06
C ILE A 268 -13.72 -6.75 0.33
N ILE A 269 -13.23 -6.01 -0.66
CA ILE A 269 -14.05 -5.07 -1.44
C ILE A 269 -15.13 -5.87 -2.21
N ALA A 270 -16.39 -5.86 -1.75
CA ALA A 270 -17.44 -6.61 -2.46
C ALA A 270 -17.84 -5.92 -3.77
N TRP A 271 -17.87 -6.72 -4.83
CA TRP A 271 -17.73 -6.32 -6.23
C TRP A 271 -19.00 -5.73 -6.89
N LYS A 272 -20.18 -5.83 -6.27
CA LYS A 272 -21.46 -5.68 -7.01
C LYS A 272 -21.77 -4.28 -7.55
N GLU A 273 -21.01 -3.24 -7.19
CA GLU A 273 -21.37 -1.86 -7.53
C GLU A 273 -20.28 -1.06 -8.26
N PHE A 274 -19.12 -1.68 -8.59
CA PHE A 274 -18.02 -0.98 -9.25
C PHE A 274 -18.32 -0.59 -10.72
N GLN A 275 -19.36 -1.16 -11.36
CA GLN A 275 -19.78 -0.76 -12.71
C GLN A 275 -20.28 0.70 -12.80
N GLN A 276 -20.71 1.31 -11.69
CA GLN A 276 -21.06 2.74 -11.67
C GLN A 276 -19.85 3.65 -11.46
N TRP A 277 -18.70 3.11 -11.01
CA TRP A 277 -17.53 3.88 -10.58
C TRP A 277 -16.56 4.19 -11.72
N THR A 278 -16.41 3.28 -12.69
CA THR A 278 -15.64 3.50 -13.93
C THR A 278 -16.14 4.70 -14.74
N LEU A 279 -17.43 5.03 -14.63
CA LEU A 279 -18.02 6.22 -15.25
C LEU A 279 -17.63 7.53 -14.56
N ARG A 280 -17.36 7.53 -13.24
CA ARG A 280 -17.01 8.76 -12.50
C ARG A 280 -15.53 9.09 -12.49
N VAL A 281 -14.64 8.09 -12.45
CA VAL A 281 -13.20 8.34 -12.62
C VAL A 281 -12.92 8.85 -14.03
N SER A 282 -13.58 8.31 -15.06
CA SER A 282 -13.57 8.86 -16.42
C SER A 282 -13.96 10.35 -16.49
N MET A 283 -14.94 10.79 -15.67
CA MET A 283 -15.40 12.19 -15.66
C MET A 283 -14.58 13.12 -14.77
N GLN A 284 -13.99 12.65 -13.66
CA GLN A 284 -13.16 13.49 -12.78
C GLN A 284 -11.72 13.63 -13.29
N SER A 285 -11.18 12.65 -14.01
CA SER A 285 -9.88 12.75 -14.69
C SER A 285 -9.84 13.79 -15.82
N CYS A 286 -11.00 14.27 -16.29
CA CYS A 286 -11.07 15.34 -17.28
C CYS A 286 -10.76 16.74 -16.71
N ASN A 287 -10.69 16.91 -15.38
CA ASN A 287 -10.43 18.21 -14.74
C ASN A 287 -9.09 18.29 -13.99
N LEU A 288 -8.20 17.31 -14.19
CA LEU A 288 -6.82 17.30 -13.67
C LEU A 288 -5.78 17.69 -14.74
N CYS A 289 -6.21 18.41 -15.79
CA CYS A 289 -5.36 19.10 -16.76
C CYS A 289 -5.27 20.59 -16.43
#